data_AF-A0A2D8LXY5-F1
#
_entry.id   AF-A0A2D8LXY5-F1
#
_cell.length_a   1.000
_cell.length_b   1.000
_cell.length_c   1.000
_cell.angle_alpha   90.00
_cell.angle_beta   90.00
_cell.angle_gamma   90.00
#
_symmetry.space_group_name_H-M   'P 1'
#
loop_
_entity.id
_entity.type
_entity.pdbx_description
1 polymer ?
#
loop_
_entity_poly.entity_id
_entity_poly.type
_entity_poly.pdbx_seq_one_letter_code
_entity_poly.pdbx_strand_id
1 'polypeptide(L)'
;MVAGILAQVGIPVLVNAVKEALSHVDNPVARGASEALEQLDDAVKRGQVTPEQMQEANRHIEKMAELEAQERENAISQINESLRAEVASSDPYVRRMRPTFGYLIAITWAAQMLALAWVIIYETESASLVIEAMESLGTIWAVGLSVLGIYVYKRSEDKKINYYEKNEDIMQKKVELLSENMVSGIRKRKKYND
;
A
#
# COMPACT_ATOMS: atom_id res chain seq x y z
N MET A 1 -13.08 -29.49 -27.01
CA MET A 1 -13.32 -30.93 -26.80
C MET A 1 -12.89 -31.41 -25.41
N VAL A 2 -11.68 -31.07 -24.94
CA VAL A 2 -11.21 -31.45 -23.58
C VAL A 2 -12.08 -30.87 -22.44
N ALA A 3 -12.52 -29.62 -22.55
CA ALA A 3 -13.42 -29.00 -21.56
C ALA A 3 -14.81 -29.68 -21.49
N GLY A 4 -15.32 -30.18 -22.61
CA GLY A 4 -16.60 -30.92 -22.65
C GLY A 4 -16.49 -32.29 -21.98
N ILE A 5 -15.36 -32.98 -22.15
CA ILE A 5 -15.07 -34.26 -21.49
C ILE A 5 -14.81 -34.07 -19.99
N LEU A 6 -14.12 -32.99 -19.60
CA LEU A 6 -13.94 -32.63 -18.18
C LEU A 6 -15.25 -32.18 -17.52
N ALA A 7 -16.17 -31.53 -18.23
CA ALA A 7 -17.49 -31.21 -17.70
C ALA A 7 -18.39 -32.46 -17.56
N GLN A 8 -18.32 -33.40 -18.50
CA GLN A 8 -19.09 -34.65 -18.45
C GLN A 8 -18.55 -35.67 -17.44
N VAL A 9 -17.24 -35.68 -17.19
CA VAL A 9 -16.58 -36.64 -16.28
C VAL A 9 -16.24 -36.02 -14.92
N GLY A 10 -15.95 -34.71 -14.87
CA GLY A 10 -15.48 -34.03 -13.65
C GLY A 10 -16.59 -33.64 -12.67
N ILE A 11 -17.80 -33.31 -13.15
CA ILE A 11 -18.92 -33.00 -12.25
C ILE A 11 -19.33 -34.23 -11.42
N PRO A 12 -19.53 -35.44 -12.01
CA PRO A 12 -19.78 -36.65 -11.22
C PRO A 12 -18.67 -36.96 -10.21
N VAL A 13 -17.40 -36.72 -10.57
CA VAL A 13 -16.26 -36.93 -9.66
C VAL A 13 -16.29 -35.95 -8.48
N LEU A 14 -16.57 -34.67 -8.75
CA LEU A 14 -16.70 -33.64 -7.70
C LEU A 14 -17.91 -33.89 -6.80
N VAL A 15 -19.05 -34.26 -7.38
CA VAL A 15 -20.27 -34.62 -6.63
C VAL A 15 -19.99 -35.80 -5.70
N ASN A 16 -19.29 -36.83 -6.17
CA ASN A 16 -18.91 -37.97 -5.33
C ASN A 16 -17.91 -37.58 -4.23
N ALA A 17 -16.92 -36.74 -4.53
CA ALA A 17 -15.96 -36.27 -3.53
C ALA A 17 -16.63 -35.40 -2.44
N VAL A 18 -17.54 -34.50 -2.83
CA VAL A 18 -18.29 -33.65 -1.89
C VAL A 18 -19.31 -34.47 -1.10
N LYS A 19 -20.02 -35.42 -1.75
CA LYS A 19 -20.92 -36.36 -1.07
C LYS A 19 -20.19 -37.14 0.03
N GLU A 20 -19.01 -37.67 -0.30
CA GLU A 20 -18.18 -38.45 0.62
C GLU A 20 -17.64 -37.60 1.78
N ALA A 21 -17.22 -36.37 1.49
CA ALA A 21 -16.80 -35.45 2.54
C ALA A 21 -17.95 -35.09 3.49
N LEU A 22 -19.16 -34.89 2.95
CA LEU A 22 -20.35 -34.52 3.74
C LEU A 22 -20.94 -35.70 4.51
N SER A 23 -20.79 -36.95 4.04
CA SER A 23 -21.29 -38.15 4.74
C SER A 23 -20.54 -38.43 6.06
N HIS A 24 -19.29 -37.97 6.16
CA HIS A 24 -18.45 -38.10 7.35
C HIS A 24 -18.70 -37.00 8.40
N VAL A 25 -19.53 -36.01 8.09
CA VAL A 25 -19.86 -34.93 9.04
C VAL A 25 -21.11 -35.31 9.83
N ASP A 26 -20.96 -35.40 11.16
CA ASP A 26 -22.07 -35.69 12.09
C ASP A 26 -22.97 -34.46 12.31
N ASN A 27 -23.70 -34.08 11.26
CA ASN A 27 -24.70 -33.03 11.28
C ASN A 27 -25.90 -33.41 10.40
N PRO A 28 -27.16 -33.25 10.86
CA PRO A 28 -28.34 -33.60 10.07
C PRO A 28 -28.45 -32.84 8.74
N VAL A 29 -27.95 -31.59 8.67
CA VAL A 29 -27.91 -30.78 7.44
C VAL A 29 -26.89 -31.35 6.45
N ALA A 30 -25.73 -31.82 6.93
CA ALA A 30 -24.70 -32.41 6.08
C ALA A 30 -25.15 -33.75 5.48
N ARG A 31 -25.84 -34.58 6.26
CA ARG A 31 -26.45 -35.83 5.76
C ARG A 31 -27.54 -35.57 4.72
N GLY A 32 -28.43 -34.61 4.98
CA GLY A 32 -29.45 -34.21 4.01
C GLY A 32 -28.86 -33.68 2.69
N ALA A 33 -27.76 -32.93 2.75
CA ALA A 33 -27.04 -32.47 1.57
C ALA A 33 -26.38 -33.62 0.79
N SER A 34 -25.80 -34.61 1.49
CA SER A 34 -25.21 -35.80 0.88
C SER A 34 -26.26 -36.64 0.12
N GLU A 35 -27.44 -36.85 0.71
CA GLU A 35 -28.56 -37.55 0.06
C GLU A 35 -29.10 -36.80 -1.17
N ALA A 36 -29.20 -35.47 -1.09
CA ALA A 36 -29.62 -34.65 -2.23
C ALA A 36 -28.61 -34.72 -3.40
N LEU A 37 -27.31 -34.76 -3.10
CA LEU A 37 -26.25 -34.94 -4.11
C LEU A 37 -26.29 -36.32 -4.75
N GLU A 38 -26.66 -37.37 -4.00
CA GLU A 38 -26.87 -38.72 -4.53
C GLU A 38 -28.05 -38.77 -5.50
N GLN A 39 -29.17 -38.13 -5.17
CA GLN A 39 -30.32 -38.03 -6.06
C GLN A 39 -30.00 -37.27 -7.35
N LEU A 40 -29.16 -36.23 -7.24
CA LEU A 40 -28.68 -35.48 -8.40
C LEU A 40 -27.78 -36.33 -9.32
N ASP A 41 -26.83 -37.09 -8.77
CA ASP A 41 -25.96 -37.98 -9.54
C ASP A 41 -26.79 -39.05 -10.30
N ASP A 42 -27.81 -39.60 -9.65
CA ASP A 42 -28.76 -40.52 -10.27
C ASP A 42 -29.58 -39.89 -11.41
N ALA A 43 -30.07 -38.66 -11.22
CA ALA A 43 -30.80 -37.92 -12.25
C ALA A 43 -29.93 -37.62 -13.48
N VAL A 44 -28.65 -37.30 -13.26
CA VAL A 44 -27.66 -37.09 -14.32
C VAL A 44 -27.37 -38.39 -15.07
N LYS A 45 -27.14 -39.52 -14.38
CA LYS A 45 -26.90 -40.83 -15.00
C LYS A 45 -28.10 -41.32 -15.83
N ARG A 46 -29.32 -41.01 -15.39
CA ARG A 46 -30.57 -41.36 -16.09
C ARG A 46 -30.90 -40.40 -17.24
N GLY A 47 -30.06 -39.40 -17.51
CA GLY A 47 -30.26 -38.42 -18.58
C GLY A 47 -31.41 -37.45 -18.34
N GLN A 48 -31.88 -37.34 -17.10
CA GLN A 48 -32.95 -36.39 -16.71
C GLN A 48 -32.42 -34.95 -16.63
N VAL A 49 -31.11 -34.80 -16.40
CA VAL A 49 -30.38 -33.54 -16.57
C VAL A 49 -29.63 -33.62 -17.90
N THR A 50 -30.02 -32.76 -18.84
CA THR A 50 -29.46 -32.81 -20.20
C THR A 50 -28.05 -32.20 -20.24
N PRO A 51 -27.16 -32.69 -21.13
CA PRO A 51 -25.86 -32.09 -21.37
C PRO A 51 -25.95 -30.60 -21.78
N GLU A 52 -27.00 -30.21 -22.49
CA GLU A 52 -27.25 -28.81 -22.87
C GLU A 52 -27.50 -27.91 -21.66
N GLN A 53 -28.32 -28.34 -20.70
CA GLN A 53 -28.58 -27.60 -19.46
C GLN A 53 -27.32 -27.42 -18.62
N MET A 54 -26.46 -28.45 -18.57
CA MET A 54 -25.18 -28.38 -17.86
C MET A 54 -24.18 -27.45 -18.56
N GLN A 55 -24.14 -27.45 -19.90
CA GLN A 55 -23.32 -26.50 -20.65
C GLN A 55 -23.79 -25.05 -20.45
N GLU A 56 -25.09 -24.81 -20.39
CA GLU A 56 -25.62 -23.47 -20.14
C GLU A 56 -25.31 -22.98 -18.73
N ALA A 57 -25.43 -23.85 -17.72
CA ALA A 57 -25.01 -23.55 -16.36
C ALA A 57 -23.51 -23.21 -16.28
N ASN A 58 -22.66 -23.97 -16.99
CA ASN A 58 -21.21 -23.69 -17.05
C ASN A 58 -20.92 -22.33 -17.70
N ARG A 59 -21.60 -21.99 -18.81
CA ARG A 59 -21.46 -20.66 -19.43
C ARG A 59 -21.85 -19.54 -18.47
N HIS A 60 -22.89 -19.73 -17.68
CA HIS A 60 -23.30 -18.75 -16.68
C HIS A 60 -22.26 -18.59 -15.57
N ILE A 61 -21.69 -19.71 -15.07
CA ILE A 61 -20.63 -19.68 -14.05
C ILE A 61 -19.37 -19.00 -14.60
N GLU A 62 -18.96 -19.32 -15.83
CA GLU A 62 -17.83 -18.65 -16.49
C GLU A 62 -18.07 -17.15 -16.61
N LYS A 63 -19.30 -16.74 -16.98
CA LYS A 63 -19.63 -15.32 -17.09
C LYS A 63 -19.63 -14.62 -15.73
N MET A 64 -20.13 -15.26 -14.68
CA MET A 64 -20.08 -14.70 -13.33
C MET A 64 -18.65 -14.58 -12.83
N ALA A 65 -17.81 -15.59 -13.06
CA ALA A 65 -16.40 -15.55 -12.68
C ALA A 65 -15.63 -14.44 -13.41
N GLU A 66 -15.94 -14.21 -14.69
CA GLU A 66 -15.38 -13.08 -15.46
C GLU A 66 -15.81 -11.73 -14.87
N LEU A 67 -17.10 -11.57 -14.56
CA LEU A 67 -17.63 -10.35 -13.95
C LEU A 67 -17.02 -10.08 -12.56
N GLU A 68 -16.93 -11.10 -11.70
CA GLU A 68 -16.31 -10.99 -10.38
C GLU A 68 -14.82 -10.62 -10.48
N ALA A 69 -14.09 -11.22 -11.44
CA ALA A 69 -12.69 -10.87 -11.69
C ALA A 69 -12.55 -9.40 -12.13
N GLN A 70 -13.44 -8.95 -13.01
CA GLN A 70 -13.44 -7.58 -13.52
C GLN A 70 -13.85 -6.55 -12.45
N GLU A 71 -14.83 -6.86 -11.60
CA GLU A 71 -15.17 -6.03 -10.44
C GLU A 71 -13.99 -5.91 -9.49
N ARG A 72 -13.29 -7.02 -9.24
CA ARG A 72 -12.10 -7.03 -8.38
C ARG A 72 -10.96 -6.21 -8.96
N GLU A 73 -10.70 -6.34 -10.26
CA GLU A 73 -9.70 -5.52 -10.96
C GLU A 73 -10.05 -4.03 -10.87
N ASN A 74 -11.31 -3.68 -11.13
CA ASN A 74 -11.80 -2.30 -11.03
C ASN A 74 -11.65 -1.73 -9.61
N ALA A 75 -12.02 -2.51 -8.58
CA ALA A 75 -11.87 -2.09 -7.19
C ALA A 75 -10.41 -1.84 -6.83
N ILE A 76 -9.50 -2.75 -7.21
CA ILE A 76 -8.07 -2.59 -6.97
C ILE A 76 -7.52 -1.37 -7.71
N SER A 77 -7.96 -1.16 -8.95
CA SER A 77 -7.56 -0.02 -9.77
C SER A 77 -7.97 1.31 -9.14
N GLN A 78 -9.22 1.43 -8.69
CA GLN A 78 -9.74 2.63 -8.01
C GLN A 78 -9.01 2.89 -6.69
N ILE A 79 -8.75 1.85 -5.90
CA ILE A 79 -7.97 1.96 -4.66
C ILE A 79 -6.57 2.50 -4.98
N ASN A 80 -5.89 1.93 -5.96
CA ASN A 80 -4.54 2.37 -6.35
C ASN A 80 -4.54 3.80 -6.91
N GLU A 81 -5.56 4.19 -7.67
CA GLU A 81 -5.71 5.55 -8.18
C GLU A 81 -5.88 6.56 -7.02
N SER A 82 -6.75 6.27 -6.07
CA SER A 82 -6.96 7.12 -4.88
C SER A 82 -5.70 7.25 -4.03
N LEU A 83 -4.99 6.14 -3.76
CA LEU A 83 -3.73 6.16 -3.00
C LEU A 83 -2.64 6.97 -3.71
N ARG A 84 -2.53 6.85 -5.04
CA ARG A 84 -1.60 7.66 -5.83
C ARG A 84 -1.98 9.14 -5.78
N ALA A 85 -3.26 9.47 -5.84
CA ALA A 85 -3.75 10.84 -5.71
C ALA A 85 -3.46 11.42 -4.32
N GLU A 86 -3.61 10.62 -3.25
CA GLU A 86 -3.27 11.02 -1.89
C GLU A 86 -1.77 11.24 -1.71
N VAL A 87 -0.93 10.34 -2.22
CA VAL A 87 0.54 10.47 -2.17
C VAL A 87 1.02 11.66 -3.00
N ALA A 88 0.39 11.91 -4.15
CA ALA A 88 0.69 13.07 -5.00
C ALA A 88 0.10 14.38 -4.46
N SER A 89 -0.83 14.32 -3.49
CA SER A 89 -1.43 15.50 -2.89
C SER A 89 -0.36 16.33 -2.19
N SER A 90 -0.17 17.55 -2.69
CA SER A 90 0.86 18.48 -2.22
C SER A 90 0.33 19.44 -1.15
N ASP A 91 -0.61 18.98 -0.32
CA ASP A 91 -1.28 19.82 0.68
C ASP A 91 -0.24 20.57 1.56
N PRO A 92 -0.23 21.92 1.50
CA PRO A 92 0.66 22.75 2.31
C PRO A 92 0.54 22.49 3.82
N TYR A 93 -0.63 22.06 4.31
CA TYR A 93 -0.88 21.79 5.72
C TYR A 93 -0.04 20.61 6.22
N VAL A 94 0.00 19.49 5.48
CA VAL A 94 0.80 18.30 5.82
C VAL A 94 2.30 18.63 5.83
N ARG A 95 2.75 19.51 4.91
CA ARG A 95 4.15 19.91 4.81
C ARG A 95 4.58 20.88 5.91
N ARG A 96 3.66 21.70 6.44
CA ARG A 96 3.92 22.71 7.48
C ARG A 96 3.72 22.18 8.90
N MET A 97 2.82 21.23 9.10
CA MET A 97 2.57 20.59 10.40
C MET A 97 3.82 19.97 11.02
N ARG A 98 4.62 19.27 10.21
CA ARG A 98 5.80 18.56 10.74
C ARG A 98 6.89 19.53 11.22
N PRO A 99 7.26 20.60 10.47
CA PRO A 99 8.13 21.66 10.98
C PRO A 99 7.58 22.42 12.19
N THR A 100 6.28 22.75 12.22
CA THR A 100 5.69 23.52 13.32
C THR A 100 5.79 22.80 14.65
N PHE A 101 5.61 21.48 14.66
CA PHE A 101 5.80 20.67 15.86
C PHE A 101 7.24 20.77 16.39
N GLY A 102 8.24 20.65 15.51
CA GLY A 102 9.64 20.79 15.88
C GLY A 102 9.98 22.18 16.45
N TYR A 103 9.42 23.24 15.87
CA TYR A 103 9.60 24.59 16.39
C TYR A 103 8.96 24.80 17.76
N LEU A 104 7.75 24.28 17.97
CA LEU A 104 7.08 24.37 19.27
C LEU A 104 7.90 23.66 20.36
N ILE A 105 8.39 22.45 20.08
CA ILE A 105 9.24 21.70 21.01
C ILE A 105 10.55 22.44 21.32
N ALA A 106 11.19 23.04 20.31
CA ALA A 106 12.42 23.80 20.52
C ALA A 106 12.18 25.05 21.39
N ILE A 107 11.06 25.75 21.17
CA ILE A 107 10.68 26.94 21.94
C ILE A 107 10.35 26.55 23.39
N THR A 108 9.57 25.50 23.62
CA THR A 108 9.22 25.06 24.97
C THR A 108 10.45 24.56 25.72
N TRP A 109 11.35 23.84 25.05
CA TRP A 109 12.62 23.43 25.64
C TRP A 109 13.49 24.62 26.02
N ALA A 110 13.63 25.60 25.12
CA ALA A 110 14.39 26.81 25.41
C ALA A 110 13.81 27.59 26.60
N ALA A 111 12.49 27.74 26.65
CA ALA A 111 11.79 28.38 27.76
C ALA A 111 12.02 27.63 29.08
N GLN A 112 11.95 26.29 29.06
CA GLN A 112 12.19 25.46 30.24
C GLN A 112 13.65 25.60 30.73
N MET A 113 14.63 25.58 29.84
CA MET A 113 16.04 25.75 30.19
C MET A 113 16.35 27.15 30.74
N LEU A 114 15.71 28.19 30.20
CA LEU A 114 15.82 29.55 30.73
C LEU A 114 15.19 29.69 32.11
N ALA A 115 14.03 29.06 32.34
CA ALA A 115 13.40 29.04 33.66
C ALA A 115 14.29 28.33 34.69
N LEU A 116 14.92 27.20 34.32
CA LEU A 116 15.88 26.50 35.17
C LEU A 116 17.11 27.36 35.48
N ALA A 117 17.69 27.99 34.46
CA ALA A 117 18.84 28.88 34.64
C ALA A 117 18.50 30.07 35.57
N TRP A 118 17.30 30.63 35.43
CA TRP A 118 16.80 31.69 36.29
C TRP A 118 16.73 31.25 37.76
N VAL A 119 16.10 30.10 38.04
CA VAL A 119 15.97 29.58 39.41
C VAL A 119 17.34 29.30 40.02
N ILE A 120 18.29 28.74 39.26
CA ILE A 120 19.65 28.46 39.76
C ILE A 120 20.35 29.75 40.21
N ILE A 121 20.21 30.84 39.45
CA ILE A 121 20.89 32.11 39.72
C ILE A 121 20.19 32.94 40.81
N TYR A 122 18.87 33.03 40.77
CA TYR A 122 18.11 33.97 41.61
C TYR A 122 17.37 33.31 42.78
N GLU A 123 17.08 32.01 42.70
CA GLU A 123 16.30 31.26 43.70
C GLU A 123 17.02 29.95 44.07
N THR A 124 18.31 30.07 44.38
CA THR A 124 19.22 28.93 44.58
C THR A 124 18.75 27.95 45.66
N GLU A 125 18.04 28.44 46.69
CA GLU A 125 17.45 27.60 47.75
C GLU A 125 16.42 26.60 47.21
N SER A 126 15.70 26.98 46.14
CA SER A 126 14.70 26.13 45.48
C SER A 126 15.28 25.33 44.32
N ALA A 127 16.52 25.58 43.91
CA ALA A 127 17.12 24.97 42.71
C ALA A 127 17.13 23.44 42.77
N SER A 128 17.44 22.84 43.92
CA SER A 128 17.45 21.38 44.07
C SER A 128 16.06 20.77 43.84
N LEU A 129 15.02 21.37 44.41
CA LEU A 129 13.63 20.91 44.27
C LEU A 129 13.16 20.99 42.81
N VAL A 130 13.50 22.09 42.11
CA VAL A 130 13.08 22.31 40.73
C VAL A 130 13.84 21.38 39.77
N ILE A 131 15.12 21.09 40.03
CA ILE A 131 15.90 20.11 39.25
C ILE A 131 15.31 18.70 39.41
N GLU A 132 14.96 18.29 40.62
CA GLU A 132 14.30 17.00 40.88
C GLU A 132 12.93 16.91 40.18
N ALA A 133 12.14 17.98 40.22
CA ALA A 133 10.89 18.07 39.48
C ALA A 133 11.11 17.96 37.97
N MET A 134 12.18 18.55 37.43
CA MET A 134 12.55 18.42 36.02
C MET A 134 12.89 16.98 35.64
N GLU A 135 13.61 16.26 36.50
CA GLU A 135 13.95 14.86 36.27
C GLU A 135 12.69 13.99 36.06
N SER A 136 11.61 14.27 36.81
CA SER A 136 10.33 13.58 36.64
C SER A 136 9.69 13.78 35.25
N LEU A 137 10.02 14.88 34.55
CA LEU A 137 9.62 15.13 33.16
C LEU A 137 10.52 14.41 32.14
N GLY A 138 11.58 13.71 32.57
CA GLY A 138 12.52 13.02 31.69
C GLY A 138 11.85 12.03 30.74
N THR A 139 10.84 11.28 31.19
CA THR A 139 10.13 10.31 30.35
C THR A 139 9.36 10.97 29.20
N ILE A 140 8.65 12.08 29.45
CA ILE A 140 7.91 12.78 28.38
C ILE A 140 8.89 13.41 27.38
N TRP A 141 10.04 13.91 27.84
CA TRP A 141 11.09 14.44 26.99
C TRP A 141 11.78 13.37 26.16
N ALA A 142 12.04 12.19 26.73
CA ALA A 142 12.61 11.07 25.98
C ALA A 142 11.71 10.66 24.81
N VAL A 143 10.40 10.56 25.05
CA VAL A 143 9.44 10.27 23.98
C VAL A 143 9.40 11.41 22.95
N GLY A 144 9.26 12.67 23.39
CA GLY A 144 9.19 13.82 22.48
C GLY A 144 10.42 13.98 21.59
N LEU A 145 11.62 13.81 22.16
CA LEU A 145 12.88 13.88 21.42
C LEU A 145 13.10 12.67 20.50
N SER A 146 12.59 11.49 20.87
CA SER A 146 12.65 10.31 19.98
C SER A 146 11.85 10.51 18.69
N VAL A 147 10.64 11.08 18.79
CA VAL A 147 9.79 11.39 17.64
C VAL A 147 10.45 12.47 16.76
N LEU A 148 11.04 13.49 17.38
CA LEU A 148 11.77 14.53 16.65
C LEU A 148 13.01 13.95 15.96
N GLY A 149 13.73 13.02 16.59
CA GLY A 149 14.88 12.34 16.00
C GLY A 149 14.51 11.55 14.74
N ILE A 150 13.43 10.76 14.80
CA ILE A 150 12.91 10.02 13.64
C ILE A 150 12.49 10.99 12.53
N TYR A 151 11.81 12.08 12.88
CA TYR A 151 11.38 13.09 11.93
C TYR A 151 12.57 13.76 11.20
N VAL A 152 13.61 14.17 11.94
CA VAL A 152 14.82 14.77 11.36
C VAL A 152 15.54 13.78 10.45
N TYR A 153 15.63 12.51 10.88
CA TYR A 153 16.24 11.45 10.09
C TYR A 153 15.53 11.26 8.74
N LYS A 154 14.20 11.06 8.77
CA LYS A 154 13.39 10.89 7.55
C LYS A 154 13.44 12.11 6.65
N ARG A 155 13.38 13.32 7.22
CA ARG A 155 13.48 14.56 6.44
C ARG A 155 14.86 14.72 5.78
N SER A 156 15.91 14.19 6.40
CA SER A 156 17.26 14.16 5.82
C SER A 156 17.32 13.18 4.65
N GLU A 157 16.72 12.00 4.77
CA GLU A 157 16.59 11.03 3.67
C GLU A 157 15.83 11.63 2.47
N ASP A 158 14.69 12.28 2.70
CA ASP A 158 13.92 12.95 1.65
C ASP A 158 14.76 13.98 0.87
N LYS A 159 15.58 14.76 1.58
CA LYS A 159 16.45 15.77 0.96
C LYS A 159 17.55 15.13 0.12
N LYS A 160 18.08 13.97 0.53
CA LYS A 160 19.09 13.23 -0.24
C LYS A 160 18.51 12.73 -1.56
N ILE A 161 17.33 12.11 -1.54
CA ILE A 161 16.66 11.61 -2.75
C ILE A 161 16.41 12.74 -3.75
N ASN A 162 15.80 13.84 -3.29
CA ASN A 162 15.57 15.03 -4.13
C ASN A 162 16.87 15.65 -4.67
N TYR A 163 17.99 15.56 -3.92
CA TYR A 163 19.29 16.06 -4.39
C TYR A 163 19.86 15.19 -5.52
N TYR A 164 19.71 13.87 -5.45
CA TYR A 164 20.16 12.97 -6.52
C TYR A 164 19.33 13.15 -7.78
N GLU A 165 17.99 13.16 -7.69
CA GLU A 165 17.09 13.38 -8.84
C GLU A 165 17.37 14.72 -9.54
N LYS A 166 17.51 15.80 -8.77
CA LYS A 166 17.80 17.12 -9.32
C LYS A 166 19.16 17.17 -10.03
N ASN A 167 20.17 16.47 -9.52
CA ASN A 167 21.49 16.44 -10.15
C ASN A 167 21.50 15.59 -11.42
N GLU A 168 20.74 14.50 -11.46
CA GLU A 168 20.60 13.68 -12.66
C GLU A 168 19.97 14.48 -13.81
N ASP A 169 18.88 15.22 -13.52
CA ASP A 169 18.21 16.10 -14.49
C ASP A 169 19.13 17.21 -15.01
N ILE A 170 19.92 17.84 -14.12
CA ILE A 170 20.94 18.84 -14.50
C ILE A 170 22.01 18.22 -15.42
N MET A 171 22.45 17.00 -15.13
CA MET A 171 23.47 16.32 -15.94
C MET A 171 22.91 15.93 -17.32
N GLN A 172 21.68 15.41 -17.40
CA GLN A 172 21.02 15.10 -18.68
C GLN A 172 20.86 16.36 -19.53
N LYS A 173 20.36 17.46 -18.94
CA LYS A 173 20.21 18.73 -19.64
C LYS A 173 21.55 19.30 -20.14
N LYS A 174 22.63 19.12 -19.37
CA LYS A 174 23.98 19.53 -19.79
C LYS A 174 24.50 18.67 -20.94
N VAL A 175 24.26 17.36 -20.93
CA VAL A 175 24.62 16.45 -22.03
C VAL A 175 23.85 16.80 -23.30
N GLU A 176 22.56 17.08 -23.18
CA GLU A 176 21.71 17.51 -24.29
C GLU A 176 22.23 18.81 -24.93
N LEU A 177 22.46 19.85 -24.12
CA LEU A 177 23.02 21.13 -24.57
C LEU A 177 24.41 20.98 -25.21
N LEU A 178 25.26 20.08 -24.69
CA LEU A 178 26.56 19.80 -25.29
C LEU A 178 26.42 19.10 -26.65
N SER A 179 25.46 18.18 -26.80
CA SER A 179 25.21 17.49 -28.06
C SER A 179 24.64 18.43 -29.13
N GLU A 180 23.67 19.29 -28.77
CA GLU A 180 23.12 20.31 -29.68
C GLU A 180 24.18 21.30 -30.15
N ASN A 181 25.01 21.78 -29.22
CA ASN A 181 26.10 22.70 -29.56
C ASN A 181 27.14 22.05 -30.47
N MET A 182 27.47 20.77 -30.25
CA MET A 182 28.38 20.02 -31.11
C MET A 182 27.82 19.85 -32.53
N VAL A 183 26.53 19.49 -32.65
CA VAL A 183 25.84 19.35 -33.96
C VAL A 183 25.77 20.69 -34.68
N SER A 184 25.48 21.78 -33.98
CA SER A 184 25.45 23.12 -34.56
C SER A 184 26.83 23.58 -35.07
N GLY A 185 27.89 23.25 -34.32
CA GLY A 185 29.27 23.54 -34.69
C GLY A 185 29.73 22.77 -35.94
N ILE A 186 29.33 21.51 -36.06
CA ILE A 186 29.60 20.68 -37.25
C ILE A 186 28.89 21.25 -38.49
N ARG A 187 27.60 21.63 -38.37
CA ARG A 187 26.87 22.26 -39.48
C ARG A 187 27.50 23.58 -39.92
N LYS A 188 27.93 24.42 -38.98
CA LYS A 188 28.60 25.70 -39.29
C LYS A 188 29.94 25.49 -40.01
N ARG A 189 30.74 24.50 -39.61
CA ARG A 189 32.01 24.19 -40.31
C ARG A 189 31.78 23.65 -41.71
N LYS A 190 30.76 22.82 -41.93
CA LYS A 190 30.43 22.30 -43.27
C LYS A 190 30.03 23.43 -44.24
N LYS A 191 29.29 24.43 -43.76
CA LYS A 191 28.87 25.59 -44.57
C LYS A 191 30.00 26.58 -44.93
N TYR A 192 31.16 26.49 -44.27
CA TYR A 192 32.33 27.34 -44.55
C TYR A 192 33.34 26.68 -45.49
N ASN A 193 33.21 25.37 -45.73
CA ASN A 193 34.11 24.58 -46.58
C ASN A 193 33.48 24.21 -47.95
N ASP A 194 32.26 24.67 -48.22
CA ASP A 194 31.61 24.68 -49.53
C ASP A 194 31.64 26.13 -50.07
#